data_AF-A0A3L7SFK7-F1
#
_entry.id   AF-A0A3L7SFK7-F1
#
_cell.length_a   1.000
_cell.length_b   1.000
_cell.length_c   1.000
_cell.angle_alpha   90.00
_cell.angle_beta   90.00
_cell.angle_gamma   90.00
#
_symmetry.space_group_name_H-M   'P 1'
#
loop_
_entity.id
_entity.type
_entity.pdbx_description
1 polymer ?
#
loop_
_entity_poly.entity_id
_entity_poly.type
_entity_poly.pdbx_seq_one_letter_code
_entity_poly.pdbx_strand_id
1 'polypeptide(L)'
;AVHAAAVHVGPNVSFGESEISVEAHLVGFAGDLYGSLLDVDFLDRLRDTRKFASIDDLTTQLAADVAAAARVAGAVTSGRT
;
A
#
# COMPACT_ATOMS: atom_id res chain seq x y z
N ALA A 1 13.45 5.30 9.27
CA ALA A 1 13.67 5.78 7.90
C ALA A 1 12.32 5.97 7.24
N VAL A 2 12.18 6.87 6.26
CA VAL A 2 10.91 7.09 5.53
C VAL A 2 10.93 6.26 4.25
N HIS A 3 9.86 5.50 4.02
CA HIS A 3 9.68 4.68 2.82
C HIS A 3 8.38 5.07 2.13
N ALA A 4 8.38 5.05 0.79
CA ALA A 4 7.13 5.04 0.04
C ALA A 4 6.40 3.73 0.31
N ALA A 5 5.07 3.77 0.37
CA ALA A 5 4.27 2.56 0.58
C ALA A 5 3.00 2.57 -0.27
N ALA A 6 2.65 1.42 -0.81
CA ALA A 6 1.30 1.16 -1.30
C ALA A 6 0.48 0.62 -0.11
N VAL A 7 -0.63 1.26 0.21
CA VAL A 7 -1.44 0.93 1.40
C VAL A 7 -2.83 0.50 0.97
N HIS A 8 -3.23 -0.70 1.40
CA HIS A 8 -4.61 -1.15 1.32
C HIS A 8 -5.31 -0.85 2.65
N VAL A 9 -6.47 -0.21 2.56
CA VAL A 9 -7.36 0.04 3.70
C VAL A 9 -8.71 -0.56 3.37
N GLY A 10 -9.13 -1.55 4.14
CA GLY A 10 -10.40 -2.22 3.86
C GLY A 10 -10.64 -3.44 4.73
N PRO A 11 -11.87 -3.98 4.71
CA PRO A 11 -12.21 -5.16 5.49
C PRO A 11 -11.51 -6.40 4.94
N ASN A 12 -11.14 -7.31 5.83
CA ASN A 12 -10.66 -8.63 5.44
C ASN A 12 -11.85 -9.54 5.07
N VAL A 13 -12.36 -9.33 3.85
CA VAL A 13 -13.53 -10.06 3.33
C VAL A 13 -13.33 -11.58 3.27
N SER A 14 -12.09 -12.06 3.24
CA SER A 14 -11.76 -13.49 3.13
C SER A 14 -11.99 -14.26 4.43
N PHE A 15 -12.00 -13.58 5.58
CA PHE A 15 -12.17 -14.22 6.91
C PHE A 15 -13.52 -13.90 7.57
N GLY A 16 -14.43 -13.21 6.89
CA GLY A 16 -15.74 -12.84 7.44
C GLY A 16 -15.68 -11.79 8.55
N GLU A 17 -14.54 -11.11 8.69
CA GLU A 17 -14.32 -10.06 9.68
C GLU A 17 -14.78 -8.72 9.13
N SER A 18 -15.55 -7.97 9.93
CA SER A 18 -15.98 -6.61 9.62
C SER A 18 -14.94 -5.55 10.02
N GLU A 19 -13.80 -5.97 10.58
CA GLU A 19 -12.74 -5.06 10.98
C GLU A 19 -11.95 -4.54 9.77
N ILE A 20 -11.71 -3.24 9.78
CA ILE A 20 -10.90 -2.55 8.77
C ILE A 20 -9.44 -2.86 9.08
N SER A 21 -8.74 -3.51 8.14
CA SER A 21 -7.28 -3.65 8.19
C SER A 21 -6.60 -2.51 7.44
N VAL A 22 -5.37 -2.20 7.88
CA VAL A 22 -4.44 -1.33 7.16
C VAL A 22 -3.19 -2.15 6.85
N GLU A 23 -2.93 -2.38 5.58
CA GLU A 23 -1.83 -3.21 5.10
C GLU A 23 -0.92 -2.36 4.22
N ALA A 24 0.35 -2.20 4.62
CA ALA A 24 1.31 -1.36 3.91
C ALA A 24 2.45 -2.20 3.31
N HIS A 25 2.67 -2.08 2.00
CA HIS A 25 3.83 -2.61 1.31
C HIS A 25 4.89 -1.51 1.14
N LEU A 26 5.95 -1.56 1.93
CA LEU A 26 7.05 -0.58 1.90
C LEU A 26 7.97 -0.85 0.69
N VAL A 27 8.04 0.11 -0.22
CA VAL A 27 8.78 -0.02 -1.47
C VAL A 27 10.28 -0.09 -1.20
N GLY A 28 10.92 -1.18 -1.63
CA GLY A 28 12.36 -1.40 -1.50
C GLY A 28 12.84 -1.72 -0.08
N PHE A 29 11.92 -1.92 0.88
CA PHE A 29 12.28 -2.38 2.22
C PHE A 29 12.36 -3.91 2.26
N ALA A 30 13.35 -4.42 2.99
CA ALA A 30 13.50 -5.85 3.28
C ALA A 30 13.84 -6.02 4.77
N GLY A 31 13.11 -6.91 5.45
CA GLY A 31 13.25 -7.15 6.89
C GLY A 31 11.88 -7.30 7.56
N ASP A 32 11.89 -7.40 8.89
CA ASP A 32 10.70 -7.46 9.72
C ASP A 32 10.50 -6.16 10.52
N LEU A 33 9.23 -5.84 10.75
CA LEU A 33 8.81 -4.67 11.53
C LEU A 33 7.88 -5.07 12.69
N TYR A 34 7.84 -6.36 13.03
CA TYR A 34 7.00 -6.86 14.12
C TYR A 34 7.39 -6.21 15.45
N GLY A 35 6.39 -5.78 16.21
CA GLY A 35 6.58 -5.08 17.48
C GLY A 35 7.06 -3.63 17.35
N SER A 36 7.32 -3.15 16.13
CA SER A 36 7.67 -1.74 15.90
C SER A 36 6.43 -0.86 15.81
N LEU A 37 6.52 0.35 16.35
CA LEU A 37 5.54 1.41 16.08
C LEU A 37 5.86 2.05 14.73
N LEU A 38 4.84 2.20 13.89
CA LEU A 38 4.96 2.79 12.56
C LEU A 38 3.97 3.95 12.43
N ASP A 39 4.44 5.06 11.89
CA ASP A 39 3.60 6.17 11.47
C ASP A 39 3.31 6.05 9.96
N VAL A 40 2.06 6.27 9.57
CA VAL A 40 1.60 6.16 8.18
C VAL A 40 0.93 7.46 7.76
N ASP A 41 1.52 8.13 6.77
CA ASP A 41 0.96 9.33 6.14
C ASP A 41 0.32 8.98 4.79
N PHE A 42 -0.99 9.16 4.65
CA PHE A 42 -1.69 8.96 3.38
C PHE A 42 -1.48 10.17 2.46
N LEU A 43 -0.85 9.93 1.30
CA LEU A 43 -0.54 10.99 0.32
C LEU A 43 -1.63 11.18 -0.73
N ASP A 44 -2.10 10.07 -1.32
CA ASP A 44 -3.10 10.10 -2.38
C ASP A 44 -3.87 8.77 -2.45
N ARG A 45 -5.09 8.80 -2.97
CA ARG A 45 -5.91 7.60 -3.19
C ARG A 45 -5.70 7.09 -4.60
N LEU A 46 -5.09 5.91 -4.74
CA LEU A 46 -4.77 5.33 -6.05
C LEU A 46 -5.98 4.73 -6.76
N ARG A 47 -6.83 3.97 -6.06
CA ARG A 47 -8.01 3.28 -6.63
C ARG A 47 -8.98 2.76 -5.57
N ASP A 48 -10.14 2.28 -6.03
CA ASP A 48 -11.07 1.47 -5.25
C ASP A 48 -10.62 0.01 -5.08
N THR A 49 -11.16 -0.65 -4.05
CA THR A 49 -11.06 -2.10 -3.87
C THR A 49 -11.89 -2.82 -4.92
N ARG A 50 -11.31 -3.86 -5.53
CA ARG A 50 -11.98 -4.69 -6.54
C ARG A 50 -11.60 -6.16 -6.38
N LYS A 51 -12.47 -7.04 -6.86
CA LYS A 51 -12.14 -8.47 -7.02
C LYS A 51 -11.32 -8.68 -8.28
N PHE A 52 -10.46 -9.69 -8.27
CA PHE A 52 -9.68 -10.12 -9.43
C PHE A 52 -10.17 -11.48 -9.91
N ALA A 53 -10.16 -11.69 -11.22
CA ALA A 53 -10.59 -12.95 -11.81
C ALA A 53 -9.51 -14.04 -11.72
N SER A 54 -8.24 -13.64 -11.59
CA SER A 54 -7.09 -14.54 -11.49
C SER A 54 -5.98 -13.98 -10.57
N ILE A 55 -5.04 -14.85 -10.19
CA ILE A 55 -3.83 -14.46 -9.45
C ILE A 55 -2.93 -13.56 -10.32
N ASP A 56 -2.88 -13.79 -11.62
CA ASP A 56 -2.08 -12.99 -12.55
C ASP A 56 -2.63 -11.55 -12.64
N ASP A 57 -3.95 -11.39 -12.68
CA ASP A 57 -4.59 -10.06 -12.65
C ASP A 57 -4.29 -9.31 -11.34
N LEU A 58 -4.34 -10.02 -10.21
CA LEU A 58 -4.01 -9.47 -8.90
C LEU A 58 -2.55 -9.02 -8.85
N THR A 59 -1.63 -9.90 -9.27
CA THR A 59 -0.19 -9.63 -9.24
C THR A 59 0.18 -8.47 -10.15
N THR A 60 -0.42 -8.42 -11.35
CA THR A 60 -0.25 -7.32 -12.31
C THR A 60 -0.71 -5.99 -11.71
N GLN A 61 -1.88 -5.98 -11.07
CA GLN A 61 -2.39 -4.77 -10.43
C GLN A 61 -1.54 -4.35 -9.23
N LEU A 62 -1.08 -5.29 -8.39
CA LEU A 62 -0.20 -4.98 -7.25
C LEU A 62 1.09 -4.32 -7.71
N ALA A 63 1.71 -4.82 -8.79
CA ALA A 63 2.91 -4.20 -9.36
C ALA A 63 2.64 -2.75 -9.85
N ALA A 64 1.49 -2.53 -10.48
CA ALA A 64 1.07 -1.20 -10.92
C ALA A 64 0.80 -0.24 -9.75
N ASP A 65 0.18 -0.74 -8.67
CA ASP A 65 -0.10 0.03 -7.46
C ASP A 65 1.19 0.46 -6.75
N VAL A 66 2.16 -0.46 -6.62
CA VAL A 66 3.50 -0.17 -6.05
C VAL A 66 4.23 0.88 -6.88
N ALA A 67 4.23 0.74 -8.20
CA ALA A 67 4.87 1.71 -9.09
C ALA A 67 4.19 3.09 -9.01
N ALA A 68 2.86 3.14 -8.86
CA ALA A 68 2.12 4.39 -8.69
C ALA A 68 2.44 5.06 -7.35
N ALA A 69 2.44 4.30 -6.25
CA ALA A 69 2.80 4.81 -4.92
C ALA A 69 4.19 5.43 -4.90
N ALA A 70 5.18 4.77 -5.53
CA ALA A 70 6.54 5.30 -5.64
C ALA A 70 6.59 6.63 -6.42
N ARG A 71 5.82 6.75 -7.53
CA ARG A 71 5.73 8.00 -8.30
C ARG A 71 5.10 9.13 -7.49
N VAL A 72 3.99 8.88 -6.80
CA VAL A 72 3.30 9.87 -5.95
C VAL A 72 4.24 10.37 -4.85
N ALA A 73 4.88 9.46 -4.12
CA ALA A 73 5.81 9.83 -3.05
C ALA A 73 7.02 10.62 -3.57
N GLY A 74 7.54 10.27 -4.75
CA GLY A 74 8.60 11.02 -5.41
C GLY A 74 8.19 12.46 -5.77
N ALA A 75 6.96 12.65 -6.25
CA ALA A 75 6.42 13.98 -6.56
C ALA A 75 6.24 14.85 -5.31
N VAL A 76 5.76 14.26 -4.20
CA VAL A 76 5.57 14.99 -2.92
C VAL A 76 6.90 15.41 -2.31
N THR A 77 7.93 14.58 -2.39
CA THR A 77 9.27 14.89 -1.85
C THR A 77 9.90 16.08 -2.59
N SER A 78 9.61 16.25 -3.88
CA SER A 78 10.13 17.36 -4.67
C SER A 78 9.42 18.70 -4.42
N GLY A 79 8.25 18.71 -3.78
CA GLY A 79 7.44 19.92 -3.54
C GLY A 79 7.50 20.48 -2.12
N ARG A 80 8.29 19.87 -1.23
CA ARG A 80 8.33 20.17 0.22
C ARG A 80 9.67 20.78 0.67
N THR A 81 10.34 21.52 -0.21
CA THR A 81 11.52 22.37 0.08
C THR A 81 11.12 23.75 0.56
#